data_AF-A0A7W2UQ10-F1
#
_entry.id   AF-A0A7W2UQ10-F1
#
_cell.length_a   1.000
_cell.length_b   1.000
_cell.length_c   1.000
_cell.angle_alpha   90.00
_cell.angle_beta   90.00
_cell.angle_gamma   90.00
#
_symmetry.space_group_name_H-M   'P 1'
#
loop_
_entity.id
_entity.type
_entity.pdbx_description
1 polymer ?
#
loop_
_entity_poly.entity_id
_entity_poly.type
_entity_poly.pdbx_seq_one_letter_code
_entity_poly.pdbx_strand_id
1 'polypeptide(L)'
;MGSKGSKTKGAAADRRAKIEELRRAEKARERRYRIITITSVTVIVAGLAVGGYFLVDASDKKEKKEAKVTSSVVKTGEFKGMKTWKNLGRTHVQGTVKYAMSPPVGGNHNQVWQNCNGDVYTKPLTKENAVHSLEHGAVWVTYTDKASKEDVAALSARVKKTPYSLMSPYQEQDAPIVLNAWGNQLDIQKADDPRVADFFKKFVQGKQTPEPGAYCTNGKTS
;
A
#
# COMPACT_ATOMS: atom_id res chain seq x y z
N MET A 1 -16.16 95.32 -40.34
CA MET A 1 -15.43 94.34 -39.50
C MET A 1 -16.39 93.26 -39.03
N GLY A 2 -16.17 91.99 -39.35
CA GLY A 2 -17.00 90.90 -38.84
C GLY A 2 -16.52 89.51 -39.26
N SER A 3 -16.57 88.56 -38.31
CA SER A 3 -16.45 87.10 -38.49
C SER A 3 -15.04 86.49 -38.61
N LYS A 4 -14.32 86.39 -37.48
CA LYS A 4 -13.26 85.37 -37.25
C LYS A 4 -13.52 84.45 -36.04
N GLY A 5 -14.56 84.69 -35.23
CA GLY A 5 -14.80 83.96 -33.98
C GLY A 5 -15.66 82.69 -34.05
N SER A 6 -16.28 82.39 -35.20
CA SER A 6 -17.19 81.23 -35.35
C SER A 6 -16.44 79.93 -35.70
N LYS A 7 -15.42 79.99 -36.56
CA LYS A 7 -14.69 78.79 -37.04
C LYS A 7 -13.87 78.08 -35.96
N THR A 8 -13.36 78.80 -34.96
CA THR A 8 -12.55 78.22 -33.86
C THR A 8 -13.38 77.49 -32.81
N LYS A 9 -14.65 77.87 -32.61
CA LYS A 9 -15.56 77.19 -31.67
C LYS A 9 -16.03 75.82 -32.20
N GLY A 10 -16.28 75.70 -33.51
CA GLY A 10 -16.60 74.42 -34.16
C GLY A 10 -15.46 73.40 -34.06
N ALA A 11 -14.22 73.83 -34.38
CA ALA A 11 -13.04 72.97 -34.32
C ALA A 11 -12.73 72.44 -32.89
N ALA A 12 -13.04 73.20 -31.85
CA ALA A 12 -12.89 72.77 -30.46
C ALA A 12 -13.98 71.77 -30.02
N ALA A 13 -15.20 71.92 -30.51
CA ALA A 13 -16.30 70.98 -30.26
C ALA A 13 -16.06 69.64 -30.97
N ASP A 14 -15.62 69.66 -32.23
CA ASP A 14 -15.31 68.45 -33.01
C ASP A 14 -14.15 67.66 -32.40
N ARG A 15 -13.12 68.34 -31.89
CA ARG A 15 -12.01 67.69 -31.18
C ARG A 15 -12.48 67.01 -29.88
N ARG A 16 -13.41 67.62 -29.14
CA ARG A 16 -13.99 67.01 -27.93
C ARG A 16 -14.86 65.81 -28.26
N ALA A 17 -15.68 65.89 -29.30
CA ALA A 17 -16.48 64.77 -29.79
C ALA A 17 -15.60 63.59 -30.24
N LYS A 18 -14.49 63.86 -30.94
CA LYS A 18 -13.54 62.82 -31.34
C LYS A 18 -12.82 62.17 -30.16
N ILE A 19 -12.42 62.96 -29.16
CA ILE A 19 -11.82 62.44 -27.93
C ILE A 19 -12.82 61.58 -27.15
N GLU A 20 -14.09 61.96 -27.10
CA GLU A 20 -15.12 61.18 -26.43
C GLU A 20 -15.43 59.87 -27.18
N GLU A 21 -15.49 59.92 -28.51
CA GLU A 21 -15.64 58.73 -29.37
C GLU A 21 -14.47 57.75 -29.16
N LEU A 22 -13.22 58.25 -29.15
CA LEU A 22 -12.03 57.44 -28.88
C LEU A 22 -12.05 56.83 -27.47
N ARG A 23 -12.45 57.61 -26.45
CA ARG A 23 -12.61 57.12 -25.07
C ARG A 23 -13.72 56.06 -24.95
N ARG A 24 -14.83 56.20 -25.68
CA ARG A 24 -15.91 55.20 -25.71
C ARG A 24 -15.44 53.93 -26.42
N ALA A 25 -14.70 54.05 -27.53
CA ALA A 25 -14.11 52.91 -28.25
C ALA A 25 -13.07 52.17 -27.39
N GLU A 26 -12.23 52.90 -26.65
CA GLU A 26 -11.24 52.32 -25.73
C GLU A 26 -11.90 51.61 -24.54
N LYS A 27 -12.88 52.24 -23.89
CA LYS A 27 -13.67 51.58 -22.82
C LYS A 27 -14.40 50.33 -23.33
N ALA A 28 -14.92 50.36 -24.55
CA ALA A 28 -15.55 49.20 -25.15
C ALA A 28 -14.54 48.07 -25.43
N ARG A 29 -13.32 48.42 -25.87
CA ARG A 29 -12.22 47.48 -26.09
C ARG A 29 -11.72 46.88 -24.78
N GLU A 30 -11.48 47.69 -23.76
CA GLU A 30 -11.11 47.22 -22.42
C GLU A 30 -12.18 46.31 -21.81
N ARG A 31 -13.46 46.68 -21.94
CA ARG A 31 -14.57 45.84 -21.45
C ARG A 31 -14.60 44.50 -22.19
N ARG A 32 -14.38 44.48 -23.51
CA ARG A 32 -14.28 43.24 -24.30
C ARG A 32 -13.10 42.38 -23.87
N TYR A 33 -11.90 42.94 -23.76
CA TYR A 33 -10.72 42.19 -23.30
C TYR A 33 -10.87 41.69 -21.87
N ARG A 34 -11.41 42.50 -20.96
CA ARG A 34 -11.70 42.09 -19.58
C ARG A 34 -12.68 40.92 -19.53
N ILE A 35 -13.74 40.96 -20.32
CA ILE A 35 -14.71 39.85 -20.41
C ILE A 35 -14.02 38.59 -20.95
N ILE A 36 -13.28 38.71 -22.07
CA ILE A 36 -12.55 37.58 -22.66
C ILE A 36 -11.60 36.96 -21.64
N THR A 37 -10.74 37.76 -21.00
CA THR A 37 -9.77 37.27 -20.02
C THR A 37 -10.45 36.56 -18.84
N ILE A 38 -11.53 37.13 -18.28
CA ILE A 38 -12.26 36.50 -17.17
C ILE A 38 -12.88 35.17 -17.60
N THR A 39 -13.53 35.13 -18.78
CA THR A 39 -14.12 33.91 -19.31
C THR A 39 -13.06 32.84 -19.57
N SER A 40 -11.92 33.20 -20.18
CA SER A 40 -10.81 32.27 -20.43
C SER A 40 -10.24 31.67 -19.15
N VAL A 41 -9.97 32.50 -18.13
CA VAL A 41 -9.45 32.03 -16.84
C VAL A 41 -10.45 31.12 -16.15
N THR A 42 -11.74 31.48 -16.16
CA THR A 42 -12.79 30.67 -15.55
C THR A 42 -12.89 29.28 -16.18
N VAL A 43 -12.82 29.20 -17.52
CA VAL A 43 -12.85 27.92 -18.24
C VAL A 43 -11.63 27.06 -17.91
N ILE A 44 -10.44 27.65 -17.85
CA ILE A 44 -9.21 26.91 -17.52
C ILE A 44 -9.28 26.36 -16.09
N VAL A 45 -9.66 27.18 -15.11
CA VAL A 45 -9.76 26.76 -13.71
C VAL A 45 -10.83 25.67 -13.54
N ALA A 46 -11.99 25.82 -14.17
CA ALA A 46 -13.03 24.80 -14.16
C ALA A 46 -12.54 23.49 -14.81
N GLY A 47 -11.85 23.57 -15.94
CA GLY A 47 -11.27 22.42 -16.62
C GLY A 47 -10.23 21.68 -15.76
N LEU A 48 -9.34 22.42 -15.07
CA LEU A 48 -8.35 21.84 -14.15
C LEU A 48 -9.00 21.21 -12.92
N ALA A 49 -10.02 21.83 -12.34
CA ALA A 49 -10.75 21.28 -11.19
C ALA A 49 -11.50 19.99 -11.56
N VAL A 50 -12.19 19.99 -12.70
CA VAL A 50 -12.90 18.82 -13.23
C VAL A 50 -11.92 17.71 -13.59
N GLY A 51 -10.85 18.03 -14.34
CA GLY A 51 -9.80 17.08 -14.70
C GLY A 51 -9.10 16.49 -13.47
N GLY A 52 -8.76 17.33 -12.50
CA GLY A 52 -8.18 16.92 -11.21
C GLY A 52 -9.11 16.00 -10.43
N TYR A 53 -10.39 16.34 -10.32
CA TYR A 53 -11.40 15.49 -9.70
C TYR A 53 -11.52 14.12 -10.39
N PHE A 54 -11.58 14.09 -11.73
CA PHE A 54 -11.65 12.83 -12.47
C PHE A 54 -10.37 12.00 -12.36
N LEU A 55 -9.20 12.62 -12.27
CA LEU A 55 -7.93 11.90 -12.04
C LEU A 55 -7.86 11.29 -10.63
N VAL A 56 -8.35 11.99 -9.61
CA VAL A 56 -8.44 11.48 -8.24
C VAL A 56 -9.48 10.35 -8.16
N ASP A 57 -10.68 10.54 -8.70
CA ASP A 57 -11.73 9.51 -8.72
C ASP A 57 -11.31 8.26 -9.52
N ALA A 58 -10.57 8.43 -10.62
CA ALA A 58 -10.01 7.31 -11.39
C ALA A 58 -8.92 6.55 -10.60
N SER A 59 -8.11 7.25 -9.79
CA SER A 59 -7.12 6.64 -8.91
C SER A 59 -7.79 5.86 -7.78
N ASP A 60 -8.79 6.45 -7.12
CA ASP A 60 -9.59 5.79 -6.08
C ASP A 60 -10.31 4.53 -6.59
N LYS A 61 -10.77 4.55 -7.85
CA LYS A 61 -11.41 3.39 -8.50
C LYS A 61 -10.42 2.28 -8.87
N LYS A 62 -9.15 2.61 -9.09
CA LYS A 62 -8.10 1.59 -9.32
C LYS A 62 -7.70 0.89 -8.02
N GLU A 63 -7.62 1.60 -6.89
CA GLU A 63 -7.36 0.97 -5.59
C GLU A 63 -8.50 0.03 -5.15
N LYS A 64 -9.76 0.35 -5.49
CA LYS A 64 -10.93 -0.51 -5.17
C LYS A 64 -11.04 -1.78 -6.02
N LYS A 65 -10.11 -2.05 -6.94
CA LYS A 65 -10.06 -3.26 -7.77
C LYS A 65 -9.05 -4.31 -7.30
N GLU A 66 -8.54 -4.23 -6.07
CA GLU A 66 -7.87 -5.40 -5.51
C GLU A 66 -8.88 -6.54 -5.32
N ALA A 67 -8.61 -7.69 -5.93
CA ALA A 67 -9.43 -8.87 -5.76
C ALA A 67 -9.49 -9.22 -4.25
N LYS A 68 -10.69 -9.44 -3.72
CA LYS A 68 -10.87 -9.81 -2.31
C LYS A 68 -9.95 -10.97 -1.94
N VAL A 69 -9.29 -10.89 -0.78
CA VAL A 69 -8.50 -11.99 -0.23
C VAL A 69 -9.38 -13.23 -0.13
N THR A 70 -8.91 -14.34 -0.69
CA THR A 70 -9.63 -15.62 -0.68
C THR A 70 -8.82 -16.69 0.02
N SER A 71 -9.50 -17.63 0.66
CA SER A 71 -8.88 -18.78 1.34
C SER A 71 -9.40 -20.10 0.81
N SER A 72 -8.56 -21.12 0.82
CA SER A 72 -8.97 -22.51 0.58
C SER A 72 -8.20 -23.49 1.46
N VAL A 73 -8.79 -24.64 1.74
CA VAL A 73 -8.16 -25.69 2.56
C VAL A 73 -7.73 -26.84 1.66
N VAL A 74 -6.50 -27.30 1.82
CA VAL A 74 -5.97 -28.48 1.14
C VAL A 74 -6.65 -29.73 1.68
N LYS A 75 -7.36 -30.45 0.80
CA LYS A 75 -8.22 -31.59 1.20
C LYS A 75 -7.50 -32.93 1.23
N THR A 76 -6.39 -33.07 0.52
CA THR A 76 -5.68 -34.33 0.29
C THR A 76 -4.16 -34.11 0.23
N GLY A 77 -3.40 -35.19 0.32
CA GLY A 77 -1.94 -35.16 0.22
C GLY A 77 -1.21 -34.78 1.50
N GLU A 78 0.09 -34.56 1.36
CA GLU A 78 1.07 -34.28 2.41
C GLU A 78 0.62 -33.16 3.38
N PHE A 79 0.11 -32.06 2.83
CA PHE A 79 -0.34 -30.89 3.60
C PHE A 79 -1.86 -30.84 3.78
N LYS A 80 -2.53 -31.99 3.93
CA LYS A 80 -3.97 -32.02 4.25
C LYS A 80 -4.27 -31.17 5.48
N GLY A 81 -5.27 -30.28 5.36
CA GLY A 81 -5.67 -29.33 6.39
C GLY A 81 -4.98 -27.96 6.30
N MET A 82 -3.95 -27.80 5.46
CA MET A 82 -3.29 -26.52 5.26
C MET A 82 -4.25 -25.49 4.66
N LYS A 83 -4.27 -24.29 5.23
CA LYS A 83 -5.00 -23.13 4.70
C LYS A 83 -4.09 -22.39 3.74
N THR A 84 -4.62 -22.08 2.56
CA THR A 84 -3.93 -21.30 1.53
C THR A 84 -4.71 -20.01 1.25
N TRP A 85 -3.98 -18.93 0.99
CA TRP A 85 -4.53 -17.59 0.82
C TRP A 85 -4.05 -16.98 -0.50
N LYS A 86 -4.95 -16.29 -1.21
CA LYS A 86 -4.69 -15.65 -2.50
C LYS A 86 -5.15 -14.19 -2.50
N ASN A 87 -4.67 -13.44 -3.48
CA ASN A 87 -4.91 -12.00 -3.64
C ASN A 87 -4.41 -11.20 -2.43
N LEU A 88 -3.22 -11.56 -1.93
CA LEU A 88 -2.56 -10.87 -0.83
C LEU A 88 -1.89 -9.62 -1.39
N GLY A 89 -2.18 -8.46 -0.76
CA GLY A 89 -1.44 -7.23 -1.03
C GLY A 89 0.06 -7.38 -0.75
N ARG A 90 0.86 -6.49 -1.33
CA ARG A 90 2.34 -6.51 -1.25
C ARG A 90 2.93 -5.13 -1.02
N THR A 91 2.10 -4.15 -0.68
CA THR A 91 2.56 -2.77 -0.55
C THR A 91 3.23 -2.60 0.81
N HIS A 92 4.43 -2.02 0.81
CA HIS A 92 5.07 -1.56 2.04
C HIS A 92 4.33 -0.34 2.58
N VAL A 93 3.87 -0.42 3.83
CA VAL A 93 3.10 0.60 4.52
C VAL A 93 3.70 0.93 5.88
N GLN A 94 3.37 2.10 6.40
CA GLN A 94 3.68 2.50 7.76
C GLN A 94 2.49 2.22 8.68
N GLY A 95 2.77 1.79 9.92
CA GLY A 95 1.76 1.54 10.94
C GLY A 95 1.14 0.14 10.87
N THR A 96 -0.07 0.02 11.43
CA THR A 96 -0.77 -1.25 11.65
C THR A 96 -1.64 -1.64 10.45
N VAL A 97 -1.62 -2.92 10.11
CA VAL A 97 -2.43 -3.51 9.03
C VAL A 97 -3.46 -4.48 9.60
N LYS A 98 -4.68 -4.39 9.08
CA LYS A 98 -5.73 -5.37 9.36
C LYS A 98 -5.65 -6.52 8.37
N TYR A 99 -5.28 -7.70 8.85
CA TYR A 99 -5.18 -8.90 8.03
C TYR A 99 -6.47 -9.72 8.02
N ALA A 100 -6.66 -10.50 6.95
CA ALA A 100 -7.81 -11.40 6.81
C ALA A 100 -7.65 -12.72 7.60
N MET A 101 -6.44 -12.97 8.13
CA MET A 101 -6.07 -14.20 8.82
C MET A 101 -5.12 -13.91 9.99
N SER A 102 -5.05 -14.86 10.92
CA SER A 102 -4.27 -14.76 12.16
C SER A 102 -3.64 -16.12 12.47
N PRO A 103 -2.30 -16.25 12.58
CA PRO A 103 -1.28 -15.27 12.21
C PRO A 103 -1.39 -14.80 10.75
N PRO A 104 -0.89 -13.61 10.38
CA PRO A 104 -0.92 -13.16 8.99
C PRO A 104 0.15 -13.88 8.14
N VAL A 105 -0.21 -14.23 6.91
CA VAL A 105 0.70 -14.89 5.95
C VAL A 105 0.91 -14.13 4.64
N GLY A 106 0.68 -12.83 4.67
CA GLY A 106 0.80 -11.97 3.50
C GLY A 106 -0.18 -10.83 3.58
N GLY A 107 -0.05 -9.89 2.65
CA GLY A 107 -0.75 -8.62 2.67
C GLY A 107 0.24 -7.47 2.80
N ASN A 108 -0.30 -6.25 2.81
CA ASN A 108 0.50 -5.05 3.05
C ASN A 108 1.21 -5.16 4.39
N HIS A 109 2.43 -4.66 4.46
CA HIS A 109 3.32 -4.93 5.59
C HIS A 109 4.40 -3.86 5.71
N ASN A 110 5.25 -3.93 6.74
CA ASN A 110 6.20 -2.86 7.05
C ASN A 110 7.37 -2.90 6.06
N GLN A 111 8.00 -1.77 5.73
CA GLN A 111 9.21 -1.76 4.89
C GLN A 111 10.43 -2.45 5.54
N VAL A 112 10.45 -2.56 6.87
CA VAL A 112 11.52 -3.25 7.60
C VAL A 112 11.09 -4.69 7.89
N TRP A 113 11.90 -5.67 7.51
CA TRP A 113 11.68 -7.07 7.88
C TRP A 113 12.11 -7.37 9.31
N GLN A 114 11.53 -8.40 9.90
CA GLN A 114 12.10 -9.02 11.09
C GLN A 114 13.27 -9.93 10.66
N ASN A 115 14.37 -9.94 11.41
CA ASN A 115 15.44 -10.91 11.16
C ASN A 115 14.86 -12.34 11.17
N CYS A 116 15.22 -13.11 10.14
CA CYS A 116 14.60 -14.37 9.81
C CYS A 116 15.60 -15.42 9.33
N ASN A 117 16.83 -15.37 9.79
CA ASN A 117 17.88 -16.29 9.38
C ASN A 117 18.23 -17.33 10.45
N GLY A 118 17.19 -17.96 11.00
CA GLY A 118 17.28 -18.90 12.13
C GLY A 118 17.04 -18.24 13.49
N ASP A 119 16.28 -17.14 13.49
CA ASP A 119 16.07 -16.31 14.67
C ASP A 119 14.92 -16.83 15.56
N VAL A 120 15.18 -16.93 16.87
CA VAL A 120 14.17 -17.36 17.84
C VAL A 120 13.91 -16.23 18.84
N TYR A 121 12.67 -15.75 18.84
CA TYR A 121 12.20 -14.66 19.66
C TYR A 121 11.40 -15.17 20.85
N THR A 122 11.62 -14.57 22.02
CA THR A 122 10.88 -14.91 23.26
C THR A 122 9.67 -14.01 23.49
N LYS A 123 9.46 -12.99 22.64
CA LYS A 123 8.34 -12.06 22.70
C LYS A 123 7.54 -12.10 21.39
N PRO A 124 6.24 -11.79 21.42
CA PRO A 124 5.46 -11.62 20.20
C PRO A 124 6.07 -10.57 19.29
N LEU A 125 6.08 -10.85 17.99
CA LEU A 125 6.57 -9.94 16.97
C LEU A 125 5.48 -8.97 16.50
N THR A 126 5.91 -7.82 16.00
CA THR A 126 5.04 -6.95 15.20
C THR A 126 4.66 -7.67 13.91
N LYS A 127 3.35 -7.82 13.67
CA LYS A 127 2.76 -8.61 12.59
C LYS A 127 3.32 -8.22 11.22
N GLU A 128 3.41 -6.93 10.96
CA GLU A 128 3.85 -6.35 9.70
C GLU A 128 5.35 -6.60 9.42
N ASN A 129 6.20 -6.64 10.46
CA ASN A 129 7.62 -6.98 10.28
C ASN A 129 7.80 -8.47 9.97
N ALA A 130 7.02 -9.34 10.64
CA ALA A 130 7.05 -10.78 10.39
C ALA A 130 6.51 -11.14 8.99
N VAL A 131 5.46 -10.46 8.52
CA VAL A 131 4.93 -10.65 7.16
C VAL A 131 5.97 -10.30 6.09
N HIS A 132 6.76 -9.25 6.28
CA HIS A 132 7.87 -8.95 5.37
C HIS A 132 8.89 -10.11 5.32
N SER A 133 9.24 -10.70 6.46
CA SER A 133 10.11 -11.89 6.48
C SER A 133 9.54 -13.04 5.66
N LEU A 134 8.22 -13.20 5.63
CA LEU A 134 7.55 -14.19 4.76
C LEU A 134 7.65 -13.80 3.27
N GLU A 135 7.62 -12.51 2.93
CA GLU A 135 7.87 -12.03 1.56
C GLU A 135 9.26 -12.42 1.08
N HIS A 136 10.26 -12.37 1.98
CA HIS A 136 11.63 -12.82 1.72
C HIS A 136 11.78 -14.35 1.66
N GLY A 137 10.72 -15.10 1.93
CA GLY A 137 10.68 -16.56 1.83
C GLY A 137 11.03 -17.29 3.11
N ALA A 138 10.86 -16.61 4.25
CA ALA A 138 11.01 -17.27 5.53
C ALA A 138 9.81 -18.18 5.87
N VAL A 139 10.08 -19.18 6.70
CA VAL A 139 9.05 -19.89 7.46
C VAL A 139 9.00 -19.33 8.88
N TRP A 140 7.83 -18.83 9.29
CA TRP A 140 7.59 -18.33 10.64
C TRP A 140 6.81 -19.37 11.46
N VAL A 141 7.48 -19.91 12.47
CA VAL A 141 6.88 -20.81 13.47
C VAL A 141 6.27 -19.98 14.59
N THR A 142 4.97 -20.08 14.78
CA THR A 142 4.27 -19.44 15.89
C THR A 142 3.73 -20.45 16.87
N TYR A 143 3.73 -20.12 18.16
CA TYR A 143 3.25 -21.03 19.20
C TYR A 143 2.48 -20.30 20.31
N THR A 144 1.63 -21.05 21.01
CA THR A 144 0.91 -20.61 22.21
C THR A 144 1.43 -21.32 23.46
N ASP A 145 0.91 -20.95 24.62
CA ASP A 145 1.19 -21.63 25.89
C ASP A 145 0.60 -23.04 25.97
N LYS A 146 -0.19 -23.46 24.97
CA LYS A 146 -0.69 -24.84 24.83
C LYS A 146 0.39 -25.79 24.27
N ALA A 147 1.43 -25.26 23.63
CA ALA A 147 2.55 -26.08 23.14
C ALA A 147 3.42 -26.52 24.33
N SER A 148 3.86 -27.78 24.32
CA SER A 148 4.76 -28.28 25.37
C SER A 148 6.12 -27.58 25.29
N LYS A 149 6.85 -27.52 26.41
CA LYS A 149 8.20 -26.92 26.43
C LYS A 149 9.16 -27.70 25.54
N GLU A 150 8.96 -29.01 25.46
CA GLU A 150 9.69 -29.94 24.62
C GLU A 150 9.47 -29.64 23.13
N ASP A 151 8.21 -29.40 22.72
CA ASP A 151 7.87 -29.02 21.35
C ASP A 151 8.49 -27.66 20.97
N VAL A 152 8.37 -26.67 21.87
CA VAL A 152 8.96 -25.35 21.67
C VAL A 152 10.49 -25.45 21.53
N ALA A 153 11.15 -26.25 22.36
CA ALA A 153 12.59 -26.46 22.29
C ALA A 153 13.01 -27.17 20.99
N ALA A 154 12.26 -28.19 20.55
CA ALA A 154 12.53 -28.91 19.32
C ALA A 154 12.40 -28.00 18.08
N LEU A 155 11.34 -27.20 18.01
CA LEU A 155 11.13 -26.23 16.93
C LEU A 155 12.18 -25.11 16.95
N SER A 156 12.54 -24.62 18.14
CA SER A 156 13.62 -23.65 18.31
C SER A 156 14.95 -24.18 17.77
N ALA A 157 15.28 -25.44 18.06
CA ALA A 157 16.49 -26.08 17.56
C ALA A 157 16.48 -26.25 16.03
N ARG A 158 15.31 -26.55 15.44
CA ARG A 158 15.14 -26.62 13.97
C ARG A 158 15.34 -25.24 13.33
N VAL A 159 14.68 -24.22 13.87
CA VAL A 159 14.73 -22.84 13.35
C VAL A 159 16.17 -22.32 13.38
N LYS A 160 16.88 -22.44 14.50
CA LYS A 160 18.30 -22.03 14.60
C LYS A 160 19.25 -22.66 13.59
N LYS A 161 18.89 -23.84 13.06
CA LYS A 161 19.68 -24.57 12.06
C LYS A 161 19.22 -24.34 10.63
N THR A 162 18.11 -23.62 10.44
CA THR A 162 17.48 -23.43 9.15
C THR A 162 17.49 -21.95 8.77
N PRO A 163 18.34 -21.53 7.82
CA PRO A 163 18.26 -20.21 7.20
C PRO A 163 16.83 -19.93 6.71
N TYR A 164 16.46 -18.65 6.61
CA TYR A 164 15.10 -18.26 6.20
C TYR A 164 14.02 -18.92 7.07
N SER A 165 14.22 -18.87 8.38
CA SER A 165 13.18 -19.21 9.34
C SER A 165 13.27 -18.35 10.60
N LEU A 166 12.13 -18.20 11.26
CA LEU A 166 12.02 -17.50 12.53
C LEU A 166 10.95 -18.13 13.42
N MET A 167 11.02 -17.86 14.71
CA MET A 167 10.06 -18.38 15.70
C MET A 167 9.67 -17.33 16.73
N SER A 168 8.39 -17.23 17.08
CA SER A 168 7.93 -16.36 18.18
C SER A 168 6.62 -16.82 18.81
N PRO A 169 6.32 -16.42 20.06
CA PRO A 169 4.98 -16.56 20.62
C PRO A 169 3.92 -15.83 19.79
N TYR A 170 2.71 -16.39 19.72
CA TYR A 170 1.52 -15.77 19.15
C TYR A 170 0.27 -16.35 19.83
N GLN A 171 -0.23 -15.72 20.89
CA GLN A 171 -1.28 -16.31 21.75
C GLN A 171 -2.69 -16.27 21.13
N GLU A 172 -2.91 -15.42 20.12
CA GLU A 172 -4.22 -15.25 19.47
C GLU A 172 -4.57 -16.38 18.49
N GLN A 173 -3.69 -17.38 18.28
CA GLN A 173 -3.96 -18.51 17.39
C GLN A 173 -4.60 -19.68 18.15
N ASP A 174 -5.43 -20.48 17.46
CA ASP A 174 -6.15 -21.60 18.10
C ASP A 174 -5.26 -22.80 18.39
N ALA A 175 -4.45 -23.20 17.40
CA ALA A 175 -3.57 -24.36 17.45
C ALA A 175 -2.34 -24.11 18.33
N PRO A 176 -1.79 -25.13 19.01
CA PRO A 176 -0.61 -24.95 19.84
C PRO A 176 0.58 -24.44 19.02
N ILE A 177 0.75 -24.92 17.78
CA ILE A 177 1.79 -24.51 16.83
C ILE A 177 1.13 -24.21 15.48
N VAL A 178 1.59 -23.16 14.79
CA VAL A 178 1.25 -22.89 13.39
C VAL A 178 2.53 -22.63 12.60
N LEU A 179 2.64 -23.27 11.44
CA LEU A 179 3.71 -23.02 10.47
C LEU A 179 3.19 -22.07 9.41
N ASN A 180 3.89 -20.94 9.24
CA ASN A 180 3.46 -19.85 8.37
C ASN A 180 4.51 -19.63 7.28
N ALA A 181 4.07 -19.57 6.03
CA ALA A 181 4.85 -19.14 4.87
C ALA A 181 3.97 -18.22 4.03
N TRP A 182 4.54 -17.44 3.10
CA TRP A 182 3.72 -16.55 2.27
C TRP A 182 2.55 -17.30 1.62
N GLY A 183 1.33 -16.86 1.92
CA GLY A 183 0.05 -17.43 1.49
C GLY A 183 -0.31 -18.79 2.06
N ASN A 184 0.42 -19.37 3.02
CA ASN A 184 0.22 -20.75 3.47
C ASN A 184 0.34 -20.89 5.00
N GLN A 185 -0.63 -21.58 5.62
CA GLN A 185 -0.66 -21.85 7.07
C GLN A 185 -1.01 -23.30 7.35
N LEU A 186 -0.20 -23.94 8.19
CA LEU A 186 -0.46 -25.30 8.64
C LEU A 186 -0.52 -25.35 10.17
N ASP A 187 -1.68 -25.75 10.68
CA ASP A 187 -1.90 -25.98 12.11
C ASP A 187 -1.24 -27.32 12.49
N ILE A 188 -0.39 -27.28 13.52
CA ILE A 188 0.40 -28.41 14.02
C ILE A 188 0.11 -28.61 15.50
N GLN A 189 -0.02 -29.88 15.91
CA GLN A 189 -0.27 -30.24 17.30
C GLN A 189 1.02 -30.47 18.09
N LYS A 190 2.03 -31.07 17.46
CA LYS A 190 3.31 -31.45 18.08
C LYS A 190 4.48 -31.23 17.13
N ALA A 191 5.66 -30.99 17.67
CA ALA A 191 6.87 -30.69 16.89
C ALA A 191 7.41 -31.89 16.10
N ASP A 192 7.04 -33.12 16.48
CA ASP A 192 7.42 -34.38 15.83
C ASP A 192 6.52 -34.76 14.65
N ASP A 193 5.49 -33.97 14.34
CA ASP A 193 4.66 -34.18 13.15
C ASP A 193 5.55 -34.14 11.89
N PRO A 194 5.55 -35.19 11.05
CA PRO A 194 6.43 -35.28 9.89
C PRO A 194 6.25 -34.08 8.93
N ARG A 195 5.04 -33.52 8.88
CA ARG A 195 4.73 -32.35 8.04
C ARG A 195 5.52 -31.11 8.44
N VAL A 196 6.06 -31.03 9.66
CA VAL A 196 6.97 -29.94 10.06
C VAL A 196 8.23 -29.95 9.19
N ALA A 197 8.87 -31.10 9.04
CA ALA A 197 10.07 -31.21 8.23
C ALA A 197 9.77 -30.91 6.75
N ASP A 198 8.67 -31.45 6.26
CA ASP A 198 8.23 -31.27 4.88
C ASP A 198 7.86 -29.82 4.59
N PHE A 199 7.21 -29.13 5.53
CA PHE A 199 6.83 -27.73 5.38
C PHE A 199 8.07 -26.84 5.25
N PHE A 200 9.08 -27.02 6.11
CA PHE A 200 10.34 -26.29 5.98
C PHE A 200 11.02 -26.57 4.64
N LYS A 201 11.12 -27.84 4.24
CA LYS A 201 11.69 -28.23 2.95
C LYS A 201 10.95 -27.60 1.76
N LYS A 202 9.63 -27.49 1.84
CA LYS A 202 8.79 -27.00 0.75
C LYS A 202 8.75 -25.48 0.65
N PHE A 203 8.67 -24.80 1.80
CA PHE A 203 8.29 -23.39 1.86
C PHE A 203 9.45 -22.45 2.17
N VAL A 204 10.52 -22.90 2.82
CA VAL A 204 11.75 -22.09 2.93
C VAL A 204 12.25 -21.82 1.52
N GLN A 205 12.31 -20.53 1.14
CA GLN A 205 12.70 -20.12 -0.22
C GLN A 205 11.88 -20.81 -1.33
N GLY A 206 10.64 -21.21 -1.00
CA GLY A 206 9.79 -21.95 -1.92
C GLY A 206 9.24 -21.07 -3.06
N LYS A 207 8.63 -21.71 -4.06
CA LYS A 207 8.10 -21.03 -5.26
C LYS A 207 6.97 -20.02 -4.99
N GLN A 208 6.32 -20.11 -3.83
CA GLN A 208 5.28 -19.19 -3.40
C GLN A 208 5.84 -17.84 -2.91
N THR A 209 7.13 -17.80 -2.61
CA THR A 209 7.81 -16.63 -2.07
C THR A 209 7.81 -15.51 -3.10
N PRO A 210 7.33 -14.31 -2.76
CA PRO A 210 7.36 -13.20 -3.69
C PRO A 210 8.76 -12.63 -3.97
N GLU A 211 9.66 -12.64 -2.98
CA GLU A 211 11.04 -12.14 -3.10
C GLU A 211 12.07 -13.17 -2.59
N PRO A 212 12.23 -14.31 -3.28
CA PRO A 212 13.17 -15.33 -2.85
C PRO A 212 14.61 -14.81 -2.93
N GLY A 213 15.37 -15.06 -1.87
CA GLY A 213 16.78 -14.71 -1.74
C GLY A 213 17.02 -13.34 -1.11
N ALA A 214 15.98 -12.56 -0.84
CA ALA A 214 16.10 -11.28 -0.15
C ALA A 214 16.73 -11.45 1.25
N TYR A 215 17.31 -10.38 1.80
CA TYR A 215 18.07 -10.48 3.04
C TYR A 215 17.16 -10.82 4.23
N CYS A 216 17.56 -11.81 5.03
CA CYS A 216 16.90 -12.16 6.30
C CYS A 216 17.68 -11.67 7.53
N THR A 217 18.65 -10.78 7.36
CA THR A 217 19.50 -10.20 8.42
C THR A 217 19.51 -8.68 8.29
N ASN A 218 20.04 -7.93 9.26
CA ASN A 218 20.10 -6.45 9.26
C ASN A 218 18.74 -5.74 9.22
N GLY A 219 17.65 -6.46 9.54
CA GLY A 219 16.34 -5.89 9.79
C GLY A 219 16.12 -5.62 11.28
N LYS A 220 14.88 -5.76 11.72
CA LYS A 220 14.48 -5.63 13.13
C LYS A 220 14.98 -6.83 13.95
N THR A 221 15.49 -6.56 15.15
CA THR A 221 16.14 -7.56 16.03
C THR A 221 15.27 -8.06 17.18
N SER A 222 14.13 -7.40 17.46
CA SER A 222 13.24 -7.72 18.59
C SER A 222 11.82 -7.22 18.39
#